data_AF-A0A0S8GDM8-F1
#
_entry.id   AF-A0A0S8GDM8-F1
#
_cell.length_a   1.000
_cell.length_b   1.000
_cell.length_c   1.000
_cell.angle_alpha   90.00
_cell.angle_beta   90.00
_cell.angle_gamma   90.00
#
_symmetry.space_group_name_H-M   'P 1'
#
loop_
_entity.id
_entity.type
_entity.pdbx_description
1 polymer ?
#
loop_
_entity_poly.entity_id
_entity_poly.type
_entity_poly.pdbx_seq_one_letter_code
_entity_poly.pdbx_strand_id
1 'polypeptide(L)'
;MRNILKGIKGIDKVLEDQDLMKEPAERKLWQRGNEISSNLETMLNNESYDEVLKLLLSMRPDIDKFFDDVMVMCDDKKLRNNRLALVNYINQLFMQFADFSEIVIEGEKQG
;
A
#
# COMPACT_ATOMS: atom_id res chain seq x y z
N MET A 1 3.14 8.64 -3.31
CA MET A 1 3.95 7.90 -2.32
C MET A 1 5.45 7.86 -2.63
N ARG A 2 5.86 7.66 -3.91
CA ARG A 2 7.27 7.50 -4.32
C ARG A 2 8.28 8.57 -3.82
N ASN A 3 7.83 9.79 -3.48
CA ASN A 3 8.71 10.85 -2.99
C ASN A 3 9.18 10.67 -1.54
N ILE A 4 8.37 10.04 -0.67
CA ILE A 4 8.69 9.89 0.77
C ILE A 4 9.60 8.68 1.00
N LEU A 5 9.45 7.64 0.18
CA LEU A 5 10.25 6.40 0.29
C LEU A 5 11.64 6.53 -0.36
N LYS A 6 11.87 7.57 -1.18
CA LYS A 6 13.10 7.73 -1.95
C LYS A 6 14.31 7.94 -1.01
N GLY A 7 15.25 6.99 -1.02
CA GLY A 7 16.50 7.07 -0.25
C GLY A 7 16.43 6.47 1.16
N ILE A 8 15.28 5.95 1.59
CA ILE A 8 15.16 5.22 2.86
C ILE A 8 15.69 3.79 2.66
N LYS A 9 16.80 3.46 3.31
CA LYS A 9 17.42 2.12 3.25
C LYS A 9 16.83 1.19 4.31
N GLY A 10 16.58 -0.07 3.93
CA GLY A 10 16.15 -1.12 4.86
C GLY A 10 14.68 -1.05 5.28
N ILE A 11 13.85 -0.26 4.58
CA ILE A 11 12.42 -0.14 4.89
C ILE A 11 11.65 -1.43 4.63
N ASP A 12 12.14 -2.24 3.70
CA ASP A 12 11.70 -3.60 3.37
C ASP A 12 11.82 -4.58 4.54
N LYS A 13 12.62 -4.24 5.56
CA LYS A 13 12.84 -5.08 6.75
C LYS A 13 12.03 -4.63 7.97
N VAL A 14 11.29 -3.55 7.84
CA VAL A 14 10.47 -3.00 8.92
C VAL A 14 9.02 -3.41 8.67
N LEU A 15 8.44 -4.11 9.63
CA LEU A 15 7.02 -4.47 9.62
C LEU A 15 6.22 -3.44 10.42
N GLU A 16 4.96 -3.25 10.05
CA GLU A 16 4.04 -2.42 10.81
C GLU A 16 3.74 -3.06 12.17
N ASP A 17 3.79 -2.22 13.20
CA ASP A 17 3.39 -2.53 14.56
C ASP A 17 2.17 -1.69 14.93
N GLN A 18 1.05 -2.36 15.17
CA GLN A 18 -0.22 -1.70 15.52
C GLN A 18 -0.15 -0.97 16.87
N ASP A 19 0.68 -1.44 17.81
CA ASP A 19 0.83 -0.81 19.13
C ASP A 19 1.53 0.55 19.04
N LEU A 20 2.30 0.76 17.97
CA LEU A 20 2.95 2.02 17.67
C LEU A 20 2.04 3.01 16.95
N MET A 21 0.89 2.58 16.41
CA MET A 21 -0.05 3.48 15.74
C MET A 21 -0.75 4.39 16.76
N LYS A 22 -0.62 5.70 16.57
CA LYS A 22 -1.22 6.75 17.40
C LYS A 22 -2.48 7.31 16.75
N GLU A 23 -2.43 7.63 15.47
CA GLU A 23 -3.54 8.31 14.79
C GLU A 23 -4.62 7.33 14.31
N PRO A 24 -5.90 7.73 14.30
CA PRO A 24 -6.96 6.93 13.70
C PRO A 24 -6.74 6.68 12.20
N ALA A 25 -6.18 7.66 11.48
CA ALA A 25 -6.00 7.59 10.03
C ALA A 25 -5.00 6.50 9.61
N GLU A 26 -3.90 6.30 10.35
CA GLU A 26 -2.93 5.23 10.06
C GLU A 26 -3.50 3.84 10.35
N ARG A 27 -4.29 3.68 11.42
CA ARG A 27 -5.03 2.42 11.69
C ARG A 27 -6.03 2.10 10.59
N LYS A 28 -6.79 3.11 10.14
CA LYS A 28 -7.78 2.95 9.08
C LYS A 28 -7.12 2.54 7.76
N LEU A 29 -6.04 3.22 7.38
CA LEU A 29 -5.29 2.90 6.16
C LEU A 29 -4.69 1.48 6.22
N TRP A 30 -4.13 1.10 7.37
CA TRP A 30 -3.60 -0.25 7.59
C TRP A 30 -4.69 -1.33 7.46
N GLN A 31 -5.85 -1.13 8.11
CA GLN A 31 -6.98 -2.05 7.99
C GLN A 31 -7.44 -2.18 6.54
N ARG A 32 -7.59 -1.05 5.83
CA ARG A 32 -8.01 -1.06 4.43
C ARG A 32 -7.01 -1.78 3.53
N GLY A 33 -5.72 -1.59 3.77
CA GLY A 33 -4.66 -2.33 3.08
C GLY A 33 -4.78 -3.83 3.28
N ASN A 34 -5.00 -4.30 4.52
CA ASN A 34 -5.15 -5.75 4.79
C ASN A 34 -6.39 -6.36 4.15
N GLU A 35 -7.52 -5.66 4.17
CA GLU A 35 -8.75 -6.08 3.50
C GLU A 35 -8.50 -6.28 2.00
N ILE A 36 -7.78 -5.34 1.37
CA ILE A 36 -7.49 -5.40 -0.05
C ILE A 36 -6.45 -6.48 -0.34
N SER A 37 -5.37 -6.55 0.42
CA SER A 37 -4.32 -7.57 0.29
C SER A 37 -4.89 -8.99 0.34
N SER A 38 -5.84 -9.25 1.25
CA SER A 38 -6.47 -10.56 1.41
C SER A 38 -7.34 -10.95 0.21
N ASN A 39 -7.93 -9.95 -0.46
CA ASN A 39 -8.79 -10.15 -1.64
C ASN A 39 -8.00 -10.13 -2.95
N LEU A 40 -6.83 -9.50 -2.97
CA LEU A 40 -6.05 -9.23 -4.18
C LEU A 40 -5.69 -10.53 -4.91
N GLU A 41 -5.18 -11.53 -4.19
CA GLU A 41 -4.76 -12.81 -4.77
C GLU A 41 -5.93 -13.55 -5.44
N THR A 42 -7.09 -13.60 -4.77
CA THR A 42 -8.32 -14.20 -5.33
C THR A 42 -8.83 -13.44 -6.55
N MET A 43 -8.85 -12.11 -6.49
CA MET A 43 -9.36 -11.28 -7.59
C MET A 43 -8.44 -11.28 -8.82
N LEU A 44 -7.13 -11.34 -8.61
CA LEU A 44 -6.13 -11.44 -9.67
C LEU A 44 -6.18 -12.81 -10.37
N ASN A 45 -6.39 -13.90 -9.62
CA ASN A 45 -6.56 -15.24 -10.19
C ASN A 45 -7.86 -15.40 -11.00
N ASN A 46 -8.86 -14.57 -10.73
CA ASN A 46 -10.13 -14.54 -11.47
C ASN A 46 -10.12 -13.54 -12.64
N GLU A 47 -8.94 -13.05 -13.06
CA GLU A 47 -8.76 -12.09 -14.18
C GLU A 47 -9.63 -10.81 -14.07
N SER A 48 -10.10 -10.48 -12.87
CA SER A 48 -11.06 -9.39 -12.63
C SER A 48 -10.34 -8.06 -12.43
N TYR A 49 -9.45 -7.70 -13.36
CA TYR A 49 -8.55 -6.55 -13.25
C TYR A 49 -9.27 -5.21 -13.05
N ASP A 50 -10.42 -5.02 -13.69
CA ASP A 50 -11.26 -3.82 -13.51
C ASP A 50 -11.78 -3.68 -12.08
N GLU A 51 -12.12 -4.80 -11.43
CA GLU A 51 -12.59 -4.81 -10.06
C GLU A 51 -11.43 -4.55 -9.08
N VAL A 52 -10.26 -5.13 -9.37
CA VAL A 52 -9.03 -4.86 -8.61
C VAL A 52 -8.66 -3.38 -8.70
N LEU A 53 -8.70 -2.79 -9.90
CA LEU A 53 -8.41 -1.38 -10.11
C LEU A 53 -9.41 -0.49 -9.36
N LYS A 54 -10.71 -0.77 -9.43
CA LYS A 54 -11.73 -0.04 -8.65
C LYS A 54 -11.49 -0.15 -7.15
N LEU A 55 -11.11 -1.34 -6.67
CA LEU A 55 -10.81 -1.57 -5.27
C LEU A 55 -9.58 -0.77 -4.81
N LEU A 56 -8.50 -0.78 -5.59
CA LEU A 56 -7.29 0.02 -5.32
C LEU A 56 -7.58 1.53 -5.34
N LEU A 57 -8.36 2.00 -6.33
CA LEU A 57 -8.77 3.41 -6.40
C LEU A 57 -9.64 3.83 -5.21
N SER A 58 -10.40 2.89 -4.63
CA SER A 58 -11.19 3.15 -3.42
C SER A 58 -10.34 3.48 -2.19
N MET A 59 -9.03 3.17 -2.19
CA MET A 59 -8.11 3.54 -1.11
C MET A 59 -7.72 5.00 -1.10
N ARG A 60 -7.91 5.72 -2.21
CA ARG A 60 -7.43 7.10 -2.34
C ARG A 60 -7.87 8.02 -1.19
N PRO A 61 -9.14 8.04 -0.74
CA PRO A 61 -9.55 8.87 0.38
C PRO A 61 -8.84 8.54 1.69
N ASP A 62 -8.51 7.26 1.93
CA ASP A 62 -7.80 6.83 3.14
C ASP A 62 -6.32 7.21 3.09
N ILE A 63 -5.71 7.18 1.91
CA ILE A 63 -4.34 7.66 1.68
C ILE A 63 -4.26 9.17 1.87
N ASP A 64 -5.20 9.92 1.28
CA ASP A 64 -5.26 11.38 1.41
C ASP A 64 -5.44 11.75 2.89
N LYS A 65 -6.39 11.11 3.58
CA LYS A 65 -6.63 11.34 5.02
C LYS A 65 -5.43 11.00 5.89
N PHE A 66 -4.68 9.95 5.55
CA PHE A 66 -3.42 9.64 6.23
C PHE A 66 -2.41 10.77 6.07
N PHE A 67 -2.19 11.30 4.86
CA PHE A 67 -1.22 12.38 4.67
C PHE A 67 -1.66 13.72 5.27
N ASP A 68 -2.97 13.95 5.37
CA ASP A 68 -3.52 15.14 6.04
C ASP A 68 -3.32 15.09 7.56
N ASP A 69 -3.53 13.92 8.18
CA ASP A 69 -3.56 13.79 9.64
C ASP A 69 -2.25 13.29 10.25
N VAL A 70 -1.40 12.61 9.46
CA VAL A 70 -0.25 11.86 9.97
C VAL A 70 1.07 12.48 9.51
N MET A 71 1.78 13.08 10.46
CA MET A 71 3.15 13.56 10.24
C MET A 71 4.12 12.37 10.18
N VAL A 72 4.43 11.91 8.96
CA VAL A 72 5.32 10.76 8.73
C VAL A 72 6.73 11.02 9.25
N MET A 73 7.28 12.20 8.96
CA MET A 73 8.64 12.59 9.38
C MET A 73 8.63 13.22 10.78
N CYS A 74 8.21 12.45 11.79
CA CYS A 74 8.24 12.86 13.20
C CYS A 74 9.58 12.55 13.89
N ASP A 75 9.83 13.16 15.04
CA ASP A 75 11.09 12.99 15.79
C ASP A 75 11.28 11.58 16.35
N ASP A 76 10.18 10.99 16.87
CA ASP A 76 10.19 9.62 17.38
C ASP A 76 10.55 8.65 16.25
N LYS A 77 11.75 8.06 16.37
CA LYS A 77 12.30 7.15 15.37
C LYS A 77 11.49 5.87 15.24
N LYS A 78 10.93 5.32 16.32
CA LYS A 78 10.12 4.10 16.26
C LYS A 78 8.81 4.38 15.53
N LEU A 79 8.14 5.47 15.90
CA LEU A 79 6.89 5.89 15.25
C LEU A 79 7.09 6.23 13.78
N ARG A 80 8.15 7.00 13.45
CA ARG A 80 8.51 7.35 12.07
C ARG A 80 8.77 6.10 11.24
N ASN A 81 9.54 5.14 11.77
CA ASN A 81 9.81 3.89 11.06
C ASN A 81 8.52 3.09 10.82
N ASN A 82 7.62 3.04 11.80
CA ASN A 82 6.33 2.39 11.66
C ASN A 82 5.47 3.02 10.55
N ARG A 83 5.43 4.37 10.51
CA ARG A 83 4.70 5.12 9.47
C ARG A 83 5.30 4.93 8.09
N LEU A 84 6.62 4.90 7.99
CA LEU A 84 7.31 4.60 6.73
C LEU A 84 7.05 3.17 6.27
N ALA A 85 6.98 2.21 7.21
CA ALA A 85 6.64 0.82 6.89
C ALA A 85 5.23 0.77 6.28
N LEU A 86 4.23 1.39 6.93
CA LEU A 86 2.87 1.48 6.40
C LEU A 86 2.83 2.10 5.00
N VAL A 87 3.53 3.22 4.76
CA VAL A 87 3.60 3.83 3.43
C VAL A 87 4.25 2.89 2.41
N ASN A 88 5.28 2.14 2.80
CA ASN A 88 5.91 1.14 1.94
C ASN A 88 4.97 -0.03 1.65
N TYR A 89 4.28 -0.58 2.65
CA TYR A 89 3.30 -1.65 2.47
C TYR A 89 2.20 -1.27 1.49
N ILE A 90 1.59 -0.09 1.66
CA ILE A 90 0.59 0.39 0.70
C ILE A 90 1.21 0.53 -0.69
N ASN A 91 2.42 1.08 -0.82
CA ASN A 91 3.11 1.14 -2.10
C ASN A 91 3.33 -0.25 -2.74
N GLN A 92 3.68 -1.27 -1.95
CA GLN A 92 3.85 -2.64 -2.45
C GLN A 92 2.54 -3.22 -2.98
N LEU A 93 1.39 -2.96 -2.34
CA LEU A 93 0.08 -3.40 -2.84
C LEU A 93 -0.21 -2.87 -4.25
N PHE A 94 0.10 -1.58 -4.51
CA PHE A 94 -0.06 -1.01 -5.85
C PHE A 94 0.94 -1.59 -6.86
N MET A 95 2.16 -1.93 -6.43
CA MET A 95 3.17 -2.53 -7.31
C MET A 95 2.83 -3.97 -7.68
N GLN A 96 2.25 -4.75 -6.76
CA GLN A 96 1.77 -6.10 -7.08
C GLN A 96 0.78 -6.06 -8.25
N PHE A 97 -0.25 -5.21 -8.18
CA PHE A 97 -1.18 -5.05 -9.30
C PHE A 97 -0.49 -4.60 -10.60
N ALA A 98 0.46 -3.65 -10.52
CA ALA A 98 1.18 -3.18 -11.70
C ALA A 98 1.96 -4.31 -12.39
N ASP A 99 2.64 -5.17 -11.62
CA ASP A 99 3.38 -6.34 -12.11
C ASP A 99 2.45 -7.33 -12.83
N PHE A 100 1.28 -7.64 -12.24
CA PHE A 100 0.27 -8.47 -12.89
C PHE A 100 -0.27 -7.87 -14.19
N SER A 101 -0.43 -6.54 -14.25
CA SER A 101 -0.88 -5.89 -15.48
C SER A 101 0.13 -6.02 -16.62
N GLU A 102 1.44 -6.02 -16.33
CA GLU A 102 2.48 -6.21 -17.36
C GLU A 102 2.47 -7.65 -17.92
N ILE A 103 2.31 -8.66 -17.06
CA ILE A 103 2.26 -10.07 -17.46
C ILE A 103 1.08 -10.35 -18.41
N VAL A 104 -0.09 -9.80 -18.13
CA VAL A 104 -1.30 -10.00 -18.96
C VAL A 104 -1.14 -9.37 -20.33
N ILE A 105 -0.58 -8.17 -20.41
CA ILE A 105 -0.34 -7.47 -21.68
C ILE A 105 0.66 -8.23 -22.56
N GLU A 106 1.63 -8.93 -21.97
CA GLU A 106 2.55 -9.81 -22.72
C GLU A 106 1.86 -11.08 -23.23
N GLY A 107 0.87 -11.61 -22.50
CA GLY A 107 0.07 -12.78 -22.89
C GLY A 107 -0.88 -12.55 -24.08
N GLU A 108 -1.35 -11.32 -24.29
CA GLU A 108 -2.26 -10.97 -25.40
C GLU A 108 -1.52 -10.66 -26.73
N LYS A 109 -0.19 -10.82 -26.79
CA LYS A 109 0.63 -10.59 -28.00
C LYS A 109 0.87 -11.81 -28.88
N GLN A 110 0.09 -12.88 -28.74
CA GLN A 110 0.08 -13.99 -29.71
C GLN A 110 -1.23 -14.00 -30.48
N GLY A 111 -1.19 -13.34 -31.65
CA GLY A 111 -2.14 -13.58 -32.74
C GLY A 111 -1.88 -14.91 -33.45
#